data_AF-A0A3C0ZN60-F1
#
_entry.id   AF-A0A3C0ZN60-F1
#
_cell.length_a   1.000
_cell.length_b   1.000
_cell.length_c   1.000
_cell.angle_alpha   90.00
_cell.angle_beta   90.00
_cell.angle_gamma   90.00
#
_symmetry.space_group_name_H-M   'P 1'
#
loop_
_entity.id
_entity.type
_entity.pdbx_description
1 polymer ?
#
loop_
_entity_poly.entity_id
_entity_poly.type
_entity_poly.pdbx_seq_one_letter_code
_entity_poly.pdbx_strand_id
1 'polypeptide(L)'
;VVVSVEPQTTIFRPSADVMMVSAAEVFAEPLLGVIMTGMGKDGLQGLKKIKEKGGYVLAQDEQSCVVYGMPKVAVEEGVADEILPLAQIPDALIQIAGLHKGSKAGRAAHNELILNQEKRILL
;
A
#
# COMPACT_ATOMS: atom_id res chain seq x y z
N VAL A 1 2.28 7.03 -14.00
CA VAL A 1 1.37 7.83 -13.14
C VAL A 1 0.89 9.03 -13.93
N VAL A 2 -0.42 9.16 -14.12
CA VAL A 2 -1.01 10.26 -14.88
C VAL A 2 -1.17 11.50 -13.97
N VAL A 3 -0.77 12.66 -14.49
CA VAL A 3 -1.07 13.97 -13.91
C VAL A 3 -1.94 14.70 -14.93
N SER A 4 -3.24 14.82 -14.64
CA SER A 4 -4.23 15.37 -15.57
C SER A 4 -5.41 15.98 -14.81
N VAL A 5 -6.13 16.87 -15.49
CA VAL A 5 -7.45 17.37 -15.07
C VAL A 5 -8.59 16.38 -15.41
N GLU A 6 -8.28 15.37 -16.20
CA GLU A 6 -9.13 14.24 -16.57
C GLU A 6 -8.78 12.97 -15.76
N PRO A 7 -9.72 12.02 -15.64
CA PRO A 7 -11.11 12.07 -16.09
C PRO A 7 -11.95 13.01 -15.21
N GLN A 8 -12.96 13.68 -15.79
CA GLN A 8 -13.77 14.61 -15.01
C GLN A 8 -14.84 13.95 -14.13
N THR A 9 -15.08 12.67 -14.36
CA THR A 9 -16.15 11.86 -13.77
C THR A 9 -15.86 11.39 -12.35
N THR A 10 -14.63 11.55 -11.84
CA THR A 10 -14.30 11.20 -10.45
C THR A 10 -14.77 12.29 -9.50
N ILE A 11 -15.36 11.89 -8.38
CA ILE A 11 -15.76 12.81 -7.30
C ILE A 11 -14.56 13.29 -6.47
N PHE A 12 -13.44 12.57 -6.50
CA PHE A 12 -12.20 12.92 -5.81
C PHE A 12 -11.15 13.45 -6.79
N ARG A 13 -10.47 14.52 -6.39
CA ARG A 13 -9.35 15.14 -7.10
C ARG A 13 -8.32 15.65 -6.08
N PRO A 14 -7.16 14.99 -5.92
CA PRO A 14 -6.73 13.77 -6.64
C PRO A 14 -7.57 12.52 -6.30
N SER A 15 -7.57 11.52 -7.18
CA SER A 15 -8.21 10.22 -6.95
C SER A 15 -7.16 9.10 -6.87
N ALA A 16 -7.25 8.28 -5.83
CA ALA A 16 -6.42 7.10 -5.65
C ALA A 16 -6.68 6.05 -6.73
N ASP A 17 -7.92 5.86 -7.16
CA ASP A 17 -8.27 4.96 -8.28
C ASP A 17 -7.53 5.35 -9.56
N VAL A 18 -7.61 6.63 -9.96
CA VAL A 18 -6.95 7.12 -11.18
C VAL A 18 -5.44 6.94 -11.10
N MET A 19 -4.84 7.26 -9.95
CA MET A 19 -3.41 7.08 -9.72
C MET A 19 -3.01 5.61 -9.89
N MET A 20 -3.67 4.70 -9.19
CA MET A 20 -3.32 3.27 -9.17
C MET A 20 -3.57 2.59 -10.52
N VAL A 21 -4.69 2.88 -11.20
CA VAL A 21 -4.96 2.38 -12.56
C VAL A 21 -3.87 2.85 -13.51
N SER A 22 -3.53 4.14 -13.49
CA SER A 22 -2.49 4.68 -14.36
C SER A 22 -1.09 4.10 -14.09
N ALA A 23 -0.81 3.67 -12.86
CA ALA A 23 0.42 2.97 -12.53
C ALA A 23 0.38 1.54 -13.09
N ALA A 24 -0.70 0.80 -12.83
CA ALA A 24 -0.88 -0.59 -13.26
C ALA A 24 -0.92 -0.76 -14.79
N GLU A 25 -1.26 0.29 -15.53
CA GLU A 25 -1.20 0.28 -17.00
C GLU A 25 0.20 0.54 -17.56
N VAL A 26 1.05 1.25 -16.83
CA VAL A 26 2.38 1.67 -17.30
C VAL A 26 3.48 0.71 -16.88
N PHE A 27 3.44 0.20 -15.64
CA PHE A 27 4.48 -0.69 -15.13
C PHE A 27 4.23 -2.14 -15.57
N ALA A 28 5.26 -2.78 -16.12
CA ALA A 28 5.21 -4.18 -16.52
C ALA A 28 5.44 -5.14 -15.34
N GLU A 29 6.13 -4.68 -14.31
CA GLU A 29 6.37 -5.45 -13.09
C GLU A 29 5.16 -5.41 -12.16
N PRO A 30 4.92 -6.48 -11.37
CA PRO A 30 3.87 -6.49 -10.36
C PRO A 30 3.99 -5.32 -9.38
N LEU A 31 2.90 -4.59 -9.19
CA LEU A 31 2.84 -3.45 -8.27
C LEU A 31 2.47 -3.88 -6.86
N LEU A 32 3.01 -3.17 -5.87
CA LEU A 32 2.56 -3.20 -4.49
C LEU A 32 1.58 -2.06 -4.25
N GLY A 33 0.30 -2.37 -4.08
CA GLY A 33 -0.73 -1.43 -3.66
C GLY A 33 -0.81 -1.37 -2.14
N VAL A 34 -0.92 -0.16 -1.58
CA VAL A 34 -1.15 0.04 -0.15
C VAL A 34 -2.34 0.96 0.02
N ILE A 35 -3.35 0.52 0.79
CA ILE A 35 -4.52 1.34 1.13
C ILE A 35 -4.58 1.58 2.62
N MET A 36 -4.66 2.85 2.99
CA MET A 36 -4.58 3.32 4.37
C MET A 36 -5.90 3.97 4.81
N THR A 37 -5.97 4.35 6.08
CA THR A 37 -7.09 5.07 6.70
C THR A 37 -7.67 6.15 5.78
N GLY A 38 -8.99 6.21 5.69
CA GLY A 38 -9.70 7.14 4.83
C GLY A 38 -11.16 6.77 4.68
N MET A 39 -11.99 7.74 4.32
CA MET A 39 -13.42 7.54 4.11
C MET A 39 -13.72 7.09 2.67
N GLY A 40 -14.78 6.31 2.50
CA GLY A 40 -15.32 5.97 1.18
C GLY A 40 -14.59 4.78 0.54
N LYS A 41 -14.49 4.80 -0.78
CA LYS A 41 -14.02 3.66 -1.59
C LYS A 41 -13.03 4.03 -2.70
N ASP A 42 -12.49 5.26 -2.66
CA ASP A 42 -11.47 5.69 -3.61
C ASP A 42 -10.20 4.87 -3.40
N GLY A 43 -9.75 4.19 -4.45
CA GLY A 43 -8.66 3.22 -4.42
C GLY A 43 -9.12 1.79 -4.69
N LEU A 44 -10.39 1.43 -4.50
CA LEU A 44 -10.85 0.05 -4.73
C LEU A 44 -10.64 -0.42 -6.18
N GLN A 45 -11.02 0.40 -7.17
CA GLN A 45 -10.87 0.04 -8.58
C GLN A 45 -9.38 -0.02 -8.97
N GLY A 46 -8.59 0.90 -8.42
CA GLY A 46 -7.14 0.91 -8.53
C GLY A 46 -6.50 -0.38 -8.02
N LEU A 47 -6.87 -0.80 -6.81
CA LEU A 47 -6.37 -2.04 -6.20
C LEU A 47 -6.81 -3.27 -6.99
N LYS A 48 -8.07 -3.34 -7.44
CA LYS A 48 -8.53 -4.41 -8.35
C LYS A 48 -7.66 -4.46 -9.61
N LYS A 49 -7.32 -3.31 -10.19
CA LYS A 49 -6.44 -3.25 -11.36
C LYS A 49 -5.02 -3.74 -11.07
N ILE A 50 -4.48 -3.41 -9.90
CA ILE A 50 -3.19 -3.93 -9.44
C ILE A 50 -3.25 -5.46 -9.32
N LYS A 51 -4.31 -6.02 -8.70
CA LYS A 51 -4.51 -7.47 -8.59
C LYS A 51 -4.65 -8.16 -9.94
N GLU A 52 -5.41 -7.59 -10.88
CA GLU A 52 -5.52 -8.09 -12.26
C GLU A 52 -4.16 -8.21 -12.95
N LYS A 53 -3.20 -7.35 -12.60
CA LYS A 53 -1.83 -7.35 -13.13
C LYS A 53 -0.86 -8.22 -12.32
N GLY A 54 -1.36 -9.02 -11.39
CA GLY A 54 -0.54 -9.91 -10.54
C GLY A 54 0.15 -9.19 -9.38
N GLY A 55 -0.26 -7.97 -9.06
CA GLY A 55 0.25 -7.21 -7.92
C GLY A 55 -0.19 -7.74 -6.56
N TYR A 56 0.38 -7.12 -5.52
CA TYR A 56 0.14 -7.44 -4.12
C TYR A 56 -0.47 -6.24 -3.41
N VAL A 57 -1.40 -6.46 -2.47
CA VAL A 57 -2.15 -5.39 -1.81
C VAL A 57 -2.07 -5.51 -0.30
N LEU A 58 -1.59 -4.45 0.35
CA LEU A 58 -1.65 -4.26 1.80
C LEU A 58 -2.82 -3.34 2.15
N ALA A 59 -3.57 -3.70 3.18
CA ALA A 59 -4.59 -2.83 3.79
C ALA A 59 -4.21 -2.52 5.25
N GLN A 60 -4.41 -1.26 5.66
CA GLN A 60 -4.30 -0.89 7.07
C GLN A 60 -5.45 -1.53 7.88
N ASP A 61 -5.14 -2.08 9.05
CA ASP A 61 -6.14 -2.67 9.94
C ASP A 61 -7.12 -1.66 10.53
N GLU A 62 -8.25 -2.16 11.04
CA GLU A 62 -9.28 -1.31 11.65
C GLU A 62 -8.78 -0.59 12.90
N GLN A 63 -8.00 -1.29 13.73
CA GLN A 63 -7.58 -0.79 15.04
C GLN A 63 -6.64 0.42 14.94
N SER A 64 -5.78 0.47 13.92
CA SER A 64 -4.87 1.60 13.72
C SER A 64 -5.44 2.69 12.79
N CYS A 65 -6.59 2.45 12.16
CA CYS A 65 -7.26 3.46 11.33
C CYS A 65 -7.96 4.53 12.19
N VAL A 66 -7.89 5.78 11.74
CA VAL A 66 -8.77 6.85 12.27
C VAL A 66 -10.17 6.72 11.65
N VAL A 67 -10.23 6.39 10.35
CA VAL A 67 -11.46 6.09 9.61
C VAL A 67 -11.24 4.83 8.80
N TYR A 68 -11.89 3.74 9.21
CA TYR A 68 -11.81 2.45 8.53
C TYR A 68 -12.86 2.35 7.40
N GLY A 69 -12.73 3.21 6.39
CA GLY A 69 -13.60 3.23 5.20
C GLY A 69 -12.94 2.57 4.00
N MET A 70 -11.90 3.21 3.43
CA MET A 70 -11.23 2.69 2.24
C MET A 70 -10.58 1.31 2.48
N PRO A 71 -9.86 1.07 3.60
CA PRO A 71 -9.30 -0.25 3.86
C PRO A 71 -10.38 -1.31 4.08
N LYS A 72 -11.48 -0.96 4.76
CA LYS A 72 -12.63 -1.85 4.98
C LYS A 72 -13.20 -2.36 3.67
N VAL A 73 -13.47 -1.47 2.71
CA VAL A 73 -14.03 -1.86 1.41
C VAL A 73 -13.05 -2.75 0.63
N ALA A 74 -11.74 -2.48 0.69
CA ALA A 74 -10.74 -3.34 0.04
C ALA A 74 -10.70 -4.77 0.65
N VAL A 75 -10.90 -4.88 1.96
CA VAL A 75 -10.98 -6.16 2.68
C VAL A 75 -12.27 -6.90 2.37
N GLU A 76 -13.43 -6.23 2.44
CA GLU A 76 -14.75 -6.81 2.17
C GLU A 76 -14.85 -7.35 0.73
N GLU A 77 -14.18 -6.68 -0.22
CA GLU A 77 -14.14 -7.07 -1.63
C GLU A 77 -13.06 -8.14 -1.92
N GLY A 78 -12.32 -8.61 -0.91
CA GLY A 78 -11.31 -9.66 -1.04
C GLY A 78 -10.09 -9.26 -1.88
N VAL A 79 -9.80 -7.96 -1.98
CA VAL A 79 -8.70 -7.43 -2.80
C VAL A 79 -7.40 -7.34 -1.99
N ALA A 80 -7.48 -7.22 -0.66
CA ALA A 80 -6.31 -7.18 0.23
C ALA A 80 -5.70 -8.57 0.44
N ASP A 81 -4.38 -8.69 0.25
CA ASP A 81 -3.62 -9.90 0.54
C ASP A 81 -3.22 -9.99 2.01
N GLU A 82 -2.86 -8.84 2.61
CA GLU A 82 -2.54 -8.72 4.03
C GLU A 82 -3.22 -7.51 4.66
N ILE A 83 -3.63 -7.67 5.91
CA ILE A 83 -4.22 -6.62 6.73
C ILE A 83 -3.28 -6.38 7.91
N LEU A 84 -2.68 -5.19 7.98
CA LEU A 84 -1.58 -4.91 8.91
C LEU A 84 -1.85 -3.65 9.75
N PRO A 85 -1.45 -3.64 11.03
CA PRO A 85 -1.36 -2.42 11.81
C PRO A 85 -0.45 -1.39 11.15
N LEU A 86 -0.75 -0.10 11.29
CA LEU A 86 0.04 1.01 10.73
C LEU A 86 1.55 0.86 10.98
N ALA A 87 1.92 0.44 12.20
CA ALA A 87 3.31 0.30 12.61
C ALA A 87 4.07 -0.81 11.84
N GLN A 88 3.37 -1.79 11.26
CA GLN A 88 3.98 -2.91 10.54
C GLN A 88 4.02 -2.70 9.02
N ILE A 89 3.25 -1.74 8.48
CA ILE A 89 3.23 -1.43 7.05
C ILE A 89 4.64 -1.05 6.51
N PRO A 90 5.46 -0.22 7.19
CA PRO A 90 6.81 0.10 6.71
C PRO A 90 7.70 -1.12 6.53
N ASP A 91 7.67 -2.04 7.49
CA ASP A 91 8.50 -3.25 7.47
C ASP A 91 8.02 -4.19 6.35
N ALA A 92 6.70 -4.35 6.19
CA ALA A 92 6.11 -5.11 5.11
C ALA A 92 6.48 -4.54 3.73
N LEU A 93 6.44 -3.21 3.57
CA LEU A 93 6.88 -2.52 2.34
C LEU A 93 8.33 -2.85 2.01
N ILE A 94 9.24 -2.75 2.99
CA ILE A 94 10.67 -3.04 2.82
C ILE A 94 10.87 -4.51 2.45
N GLN A 95 10.16 -5.42 3.12
CA GLN A 95 10.25 -6.85 2.84
C GLN A 95 9.77 -7.15 1.43
N ILE A 96 8.57 -6.71 1.04
CA ILE A 96 7.97 -7.05 -0.26
C ILE A 96 8.72 -6.37 -1.40
N ALA A 97 8.99 -5.07 -1.30
CA ALA A 97 9.71 -4.35 -2.35
C ALA A 97 11.20 -4.76 -2.42
N GLY A 98 11.82 -5.05 -1.27
CA GLY A 98 13.22 -5.47 -1.18
C GLY A 98 13.49 -6.92 -1.60
N LEU A 99 12.46 -7.71 -1.86
CA LEU A 99 12.58 -9.08 -2.40
C LEU A 99 12.73 -9.12 -3.93
N HIS A 100 12.61 -7.98 -4.64
CA HIS A 100 13.07 -7.88 -6.03
C HIS A 100 14.60 -8.07 -6.07
N LYS A 101 15.03 -9.25 -6.54
CA LYS A 101 16.39 -9.81 -6.60
C LYS A 101 17.54 -8.78 -6.55
N GLY A 102 18.13 -8.58 -5.37
CA GLY A 102 19.51 -8.05 -5.31
C GLY A 102 19.95 -7.21 -4.11
N SER A 103 19.69 -7.58 -2.85
CA SER A 103 20.63 -7.18 -1.79
C SER A 103 20.43 -7.91 -0.46
N LYS A 104 21.49 -8.57 0.01
CA LYS A 104 21.65 -8.92 1.44
C LYS A 104 21.82 -7.66 2.31
N ALA A 105 22.20 -6.52 1.71
CA ALA A 105 22.47 -5.27 2.41
C ALA A 105 21.22 -4.60 3.01
N GLY A 106 20.08 -4.62 2.31
CA GLY A 106 18.83 -4.03 2.82
C GLY A 106 18.28 -4.72 4.07
N ARG A 107 18.43 -6.05 4.14
CA ARG A 107 18.05 -6.86 5.31
C ARG A 107 18.91 -6.58 6.55
N ALA A 108 20.21 -6.33 6.37
CA ALA A 108 21.11 -6.04 7.48
C ALA A 108 20.86 -4.66 8.10
N ALA A 109 20.71 -3.63 7.26
CA ALA A 109 20.49 -2.25 7.72
C ALA A 109 19.14 -2.08 8.44
N HIS A 110 18.09 -2.78 7.99
CA HIS A 110 16.77 -2.75 8.62
C HIS A 110 16.77 -3.37 10.02
N ASN A 111 17.37 -4.57 10.18
CA ASN A 111 17.49 -5.22 11.48
C ASN A 111 18.29 -4.38 12.48
N GLU A 112 19.33 -3.67 12.02
CA GLU A 112 20.13 -2.78 12.85
C GLU A 112 19.35 -1.54 13.32
N LEU A 113 18.42 -1.03 12.49
CA LEU A 113 17.58 0.11 12.80
C LEU A 113 16.50 -0.24 13.84
N ILE A 114 15.85 -1.40 13.72
CA ILE A 114 14.87 -1.90 14.70
C ILE A 114 15.54 -2.09 16.06
N LEU A 115 16.69 -2.78 16.11
CA LEU A 115 17.44 -3.00 17.35
C LEU A 115 17.87 -1.70 18.02
N ASN A 116 18.19 -0.67 17.25
CA ASN A 116 18.56 0.65 17.80
C ASN A 116 17.36 1.46 18.28
N GLN A 117 16.17 1.30 17.69
CA GLN A 117 14.95 1.93 18.19
C GLN A 117 14.50 1.31 19.52
N GLU A 118 14.51 -0.03 19.64
CA GLU A 118 14.17 -0.71 20.89
C GLU A 118 15.12 -0.34 22.03
N LYS A 119 16.42 -0.22 21.76
CA LYS A 119 17.41 0.22 22.76
C LYS A 119 17.23 1.67 23.21
N ARG A 120 16.67 2.55 22.37
CA ARG A 120 16.39 3.95 22.75
C ARG A 120 15.13 4.12 23.57
N ILE A 121 14.22 3.15 23.55
CA ILE A 121 12.98 3.16 24.36
C ILE A 121 13.27 2.65 25.79
N LEU A 122 14.37 1.92 25.98
CA LEU A 122 14.76 1.32 27.26
C LEU A 122 15.72 2.16 28.12
N LEU A 123 16.08 3.37 27.69
CA LEU A 123 16.93 4.36 28.39
C LEU A 123 16.14 5.64 28.66
#